data_AF-A0A7S4NSL6-F1
#
_entry.id   AF-A0A7S4NSL6-F1
#
_cell.length_a   1.000
_cell.length_b   1.000
_cell.length_c   1.000
_cell.angle_alpha   90.00
_cell.angle_beta   90.00
_cell.angle_gamma   90.00
#
_symmetry.space_group_name_H-M   'P 1'
#
loop_
_entity.id
_entity.type
_entity.pdbx_description
1 polymer ?
#
loop_
_entity_poly.entity_id
_entity_poly.type
_entity_poly.pdbx_seq_one_letter_code
_entity_poly.pdbx_strand_id
1 'polypeptide(L)'
;QQSLMEMVVSQMSAENIDSFSKDPNGNFRDIEEWAGVTLNDDGTVREVIWSTLFRIPEKRDGQGTILLEWFPETVEEIYLNDRSFSGILDCEKLPAQLRELIASNNRLTGTLRLECLPNVMTFFDAAG
;
A
#
# COMPACT_ATOMS: atom_id res chain seq x y z
N GLN A 1 13.10 -2.30 -5.35
CA GLN A 1 11.95 -1.74 -4.61
C GLN A 1 11.35 -0.50 -5.27
N GLN A 2 12.13 0.45 -5.80
CA GLN A 2 11.61 1.61 -6.56
C GLN A 2 10.54 1.20 -7.59
N SER A 3 10.90 0.36 -8.56
CA SER A 3 9.95 -0.08 -9.61
C SER A 3 8.77 -0.89 -9.08
N LEU A 4 8.92 -1.57 -7.94
CA LEU A 4 7.81 -2.27 -7.29
C LEU A 4 6.78 -1.27 -6.74
N MET A 5 7.27 -0.23 -6.05
CA MET A 5 6.44 0.86 -5.53
C MET A 5 5.77 1.67 -6.65
N GLU A 6 6.49 1.94 -7.74
CA GLU A 6 5.94 2.57 -8.96
C GLU A 6 4.79 1.76 -9.54
N MET A 7 4.91 0.44 -9.54
CA MET A 7 3.85 -0.42 -10.01
C MET A 7 2.65 -0.46 -9.07
N VAL A 8 2.85 -0.43 -7.75
CA VAL A 8 1.75 -0.27 -6.77
C VAL A 8 0.95 1.00 -7.09
N VAL A 9 1.63 2.14 -7.21
CA VAL A 9 0.92 3.41 -7.44
C VAL A 9 0.36 3.53 -8.86
N SER A 10 0.93 2.86 -9.85
CA SER A 10 0.43 2.88 -11.23
C SER A 10 -0.99 2.33 -11.39
N GLN A 11 -1.43 1.48 -10.45
CA GLN A 11 -2.76 0.84 -10.45
C GLN A 11 -3.81 1.63 -9.66
N MET A 12 -3.37 2.65 -8.92
CA MET A 12 -4.26 3.56 -8.19
C MET A 12 -4.92 4.55 -9.16
N SER A 13 -5.96 5.27 -8.72
CA SER A 13 -6.58 6.31 -9.53
C SER A 13 -5.66 7.54 -9.62
N ALA A 14 -5.52 8.10 -10.83
CA ALA A 14 -4.62 9.21 -11.15
C ALA A 14 -4.83 10.47 -10.30
N GLU A 15 -6.00 10.63 -9.71
CA GLU A 15 -6.26 11.71 -8.77
C GLU A 15 -5.42 11.46 -7.51
N ASN A 16 -4.32 12.20 -7.38
CA ASN A 16 -3.41 12.34 -6.24
C ASN A 16 -2.10 11.51 -6.26
N ILE A 17 -1.93 10.50 -7.12
CA ILE A 17 -0.64 9.75 -7.22
C ILE A 17 0.52 10.69 -7.54
N ASP A 18 0.32 11.57 -8.52
CA ASP A 18 1.36 12.45 -9.03
C ASP A 18 1.86 13.40 -7.93
N SER A 19 0.97 13.84 -7.03
CA SER A 19 1.32 14.82 -6.00
C SER A 19 2.40 14.33 -5.03
N PHE A 20 2.37 13.05 -4.65
CA PHE A 20 3.32 12.49 -3.69
C PHE A 20 4.44 11.68 -4.35
N SER A 21 4.25 11.13 -5.55
CA SER A 21 5.23 10.24 -6.19
C SER A 21 5.95 10.81 -7.41
N LYS A 22 5.45 11.88 -8.07
CA LYS A 22 6.01 12.37 -9.33
C LYS A 22 6.44 13.84 -9.31
N ASP A 23 7.51 14.14 -10.04
CA ASP A 23 8.00 15.48 -10.29
C ASP A 23 7.02 16.29 -11.20
N PRO A 24 7.22 17.61 -11.37
CA PRO A 24 6.40 18.43 -12.26
C PRO A 24 6.39 18.02 -13.73
N ASN A 25 7.33 17.16 -14.15
CA ASN A 25 7.42 16.62 -15.51
C ASN A 25 6.68 15.28 -15.66
N GLY A 26 6.12 14.74 -14.58
CA GLY A 26 5.41 13.46 -14.57
C GLY A 26 6.34 12.25 -14.47
N ASN A 27 7.60 12.42 -14.07
CA ASN A 27 8.51 11.31 -13.77
C ASN A 27 8.40 10.94 -12.29
N PHE A 28 8.51 9.66 -11.96
CA PHE A 28 8.61 9.25 -10.56
C PHE A 28 9.86 9.85 -9.92
N ARG A 29 9.69 10.45 -8.74
CA ARG A 29 10.81 10.80 -7.85
C ARG A 29 11.41 9.52 -7.26
N ASP A 30 12.61 9.63 -6.73
CA ASP A 30 13.16 8.58 -5.86
C ASP A 30 12.21 8.33 -4.69
N ILE A 31 12.00 7.06 -4.32
CA ILE A 31 11.09 6.67 -3.23
C ILE A 31 11.44 7.31 -1.89
N GLU A 32 12.67 7.78 -1.70
CA GLU A 32 13.10 8.54 -0.52
C GLU A 32 12.34 9.87 -0.37
N GLU A 33 11.83 10.40 -1.48
CA GLU A 33 11.05 11.64 -1.54
C GLU A 33 9.53 11.39 -1.54
N TRP A 34 9.09 10.13 -1.51
CA TRP A 34 7.66 9.82 -1.57
C TRP A 34 7.01 10.08 -0.21
N ALA A 35 5.97 10.93 -0.20
CA ALA A 35 5.23 11.16 1.03
C ALA A 35 4.60 9.85 1.54
N GLY A 36 4.67 9.64 2.85
CA GLY A 36 4.15 8.44 3.50
C GLY A 36 4.96 7.18 3.24
N VAL A 37 6.17 7.27 2.69
CA VAL A 37 7.13 6.15 2.63
C VAL A 37 8.26 6.44 3.61
N THR A 38 8.53 5.50 4.51
CA THR A 38 9.68 5.53 5.43
C THR A 38 10.64 4.41 5.05
N LEU A 39 11.94 4.72 5.02
CA LEU A 39 13.00 3.77 4.68
C LEU A 39 13.77 3.32 5.92
N ASN A 40 14.35 2.12 5.86
CA ASN A 40 15.38 1.64 6.78
C ASN A 40 16.73 2.34 6.50
N ASP A 41 17.69 2.17 7.42
CA ASP A 41 19.05 2.73 7.30
C ASP A 41 19.80 2.24 6.04
N ASP A 42 19.42 1.08 5.49
CA ASP A 42 19.96 0.52 4.25
C ASP A 42 19.23 1.01 2.98
N GLY A 43 18.28 1.94 3.14
CA GLY A 43 17.46 2.50 2.09
C GLY A 43 16.25 1.64 1.71
N THR A 44 16.02 0.48 2.33
CA THR A 44 14.86 -0.38 2.00
C THR A 44 13.53 0.18 2.52
N VAL A 45 12.41 -0.07 1.84
CA VAL A 45 11.09 0.38 2.29
C VAL A 45 10.72 -0.37 3.55
N ARG A 46 10.47 0.37 4.62
CA ARG A 46 10.05 -0.14 5.92
C ARG A 46 8.55 0.04 6.14
N GLU A 47 8.03 1.22 5.83
CA GLU A 47 6.67 1.58 6.20
C GLU A 47 6.01 2.39 5.08
N VAL A 48 4.71 2.14 4.89
CA VAL A 48 3.87 2.88 3.95
C VAL A 48 2.59 3.35 4.65
N ILE A 49 2.49 4.66 4.88
CA ILE A 49 1.32 5.34 5.43
C ILE A 49 0.65 6.19 4.35
N TRP A 50 -0.38 5.65 3.73
CA TRP A 50 -1.20 6.40 2.76
C TRP A 50 -2.65 6.62 3.23
N SER A 51 -3.01 6.07 4.39
CA SER A 51 -4.28 6.30 5.07
C SER A 51 -4.57 7.75 5.43
N THR A 52 -3.60 8.67 5.32
CA THR A 52 -3.77 10.12 5.57
C THR A 52 -3.55 11.00 4.33
N LEU A 53 -2.89 10.47 3.29
CA LEU A 53 -2.48 11.27 2.13
C LEU A 53 -3.61 11.55 1.13
N PHE A 54 -4.57 10.65 1.04
CA PHE A 54 -5.67 10.80 0.11
C PHE A 54 -6.83 11.56 0.73
N ARG A 55 -7.64 12.25 -0.08
CA ARG A 55 -8.96 12.65 0.40
C ARG A 55 -9.81 11.40 0.55
N ILE A 56 -10.61 11.29 1.63
CA ILE A 56 -11.62 10.23 1.72
C ILE A 56 -12.62 10.47 0.59
N PRO A 57 -12.81 9.51 -0.33
CA PRO A 57 -13.66 9.74 -1.49
C PRO A 57 -15.12 9.92 -1.04
N GLU A 58 -15.74 11.02 -1.44
CA GLU A 58 -17.16 11.31 -1.15
C GLU A 58 -18.11 10.37 -1.91
N LYS A 59 -17.64 9.85 -3.04
CA LYS A 59 -18.38 8.92 -3.90
C LYS A 59 -17.75 7.54 -3.87
N ARG A 60 -18.52 6.56 -4.31
CA ARG A 60 -18.10 5.17 -4.36
C ARG A 60 -17.15 4.86 -5.53
N ASP A 61 -16.64 5.87 -6.21
CA ASP A 61 -15.75 5.77 -7.35
C ASP A 61 -14.37 5.54 -6.73
N GLY A 62 -14.01 4.26 -6.52
CA GLY A 62 -12.86 3.87 -5.67
C GLY A 62 -11.53 4.51 -6.08
N GLN A 63 -10.55 4.55 -5.17
CA GLN A 63 -9.24 5.17 -5.39
C GLN A 63 -8.29 4.32 -6.26
N GLY A 64 -8.84 3.45 -7.12
CA GLY A 64 -8.10 2.47 -7.92
C GLY A 64 -7.80 1.18 -7.17
N THR A 65 -6.90 0.38 -7.75
CA THR A 65 -6.56 -0.95 -7.26
C THR A 65 -5.25 -0.94 -6.49
N ILE A 66 -5.23 -1.54 -5.31
CA ILE A 66 -4.01 -1.83 -4.57
C ILE A 66 -3.63 -3.30 -4.75
N LEU A 67 -2.39 -3.54 -5.17
CA LEU A 67 -1.83 -4.89 -5.32
C LEU A 67 -0.80 -5.12 -4.20
N LEU A 68 -1.25 -5.72 -3.10
CA LEU A 68 -0.42 -5.92 -1.91
C LEU A 68 0.83 -6.78 -2.19
N GLU A 69 0.75 -7.69 -3.16
CA GLU A 69 1.86 -8.55 -3.61
C GLU A 69 3.02 -7.78 -4.30
N TRP A 70 2.82 -6.50 -4.63
CA TRP A 70 3.84 -5.66 -5.28
C TRP A 70 4.56 -4.77 -4.28
N PHE A 71 4.20 -4.80 -2.99
CA PHE A 71 5.01 -4.13 -1.99
C PHE A 71 6.35 -4.86 -1.81
N PRO A 72 7.45 -4.14 -1.54
CA PRO A 72 8.74 -4.77 -1.25
C PRO A 72 8.65 -5.74 -0.06
N GLU A 73 9.35 -6.87 -0.14
CA GLU A 73 9.41 -7.89 0.93
C GLU A 73 9.90 -7.34 2.29
N THR A 74 10.59 -6.20 2.29
CA THR A 74 11.14 -5.52 3.46
C THR A 74 10.13 -4.68 4.22
N VAL A 75 8.95 -4.41 3.65
CA VAL A 75 7.95 -3.57 4.31
C VAL A 75 7.41 -4.29 5.54
N GLU A 76 7.38 -3.57 6.65
CA GLU A 76 6.93 -4.03 7.95
C GLU A 76 5.53 -3.53 8.28
N GLU A 77 5.14 -2.35 7.77
CA GLU A 77 3.90 -1.68 8.14
C GLU A 77 3.22 -1.03 6.93
N ILE A 78 1.93 -1.33 6.73
CA ILE A 78 1.10 -0.79 5.65
C ILE A 78 -0.22 -0.26 6.21
N TYR A 79 -0.47 1.04 6.00
CA TYR A 79 -1.69 1.72 6.44
C TYR A 79 -2.43 2.34 5.24
N LEU A 80 -3.58 1.77 4.90
CA LEU A 80 -4.39 2.06 3.72
C LEU A 80 -5.89 2.27 4.04
N ASN A 81 -6.28 2.35 5.30
CA ASN A 81 -7.68 2.39 5.71
C ASN A 81 -8.46 3.60 5.16
N ASP A 82 -9.78 3.41 4.98
CA ASP A 82 -10.75 4.44 4.59
C ASP A 82 -10.56 5.04 3.19
N ARG A 83 -9.92 4.31 2.27
CA ARG A 83 -9.58 4.79 0.93
C ARG A 83 -10.41 4.21 -0.20
N SER A 84 -11.35 3.30 0.07
CA SER A 84 -12.12 2.63 -1.00
C SER A 84 -11.23 2.02 -2.10
N PHE A 85 -10.02 1.57 -1.78
CA PHE A 85 -9.19 0.82 -2.71
C PHE A 85 -9.86 -0.52 -3.04
N SER A 86 -9.87 -0.90 -4.32
CA SER A 86 -10.17 -2.27 -4.73
C SER A 86 -8.91 -3.12 -4.75
N GLY A 87 -9.05 -4.43 -4.80
CA GLY A 87 -7.91 -5.34 -4.93
C GLY A 87 -8.22 -6.73 -4.43
N ILE A 88 -7.27 -7.62 -4.64
CA ILE A 88 -7.30 -8.97 -4.09
C ILE A 88 -6.31 -9.00 -2.92
N LEU A 89 -6.81 -9.30 -1.73
CA LEU A 89 -6.01 -9.65 -0.57
C LEU A 89 -5.75 -11.16 -0.61
N ASP A 90 -4.54 -11.51 -1.02
CA ASP A 90 -4.01 -12.87 -0.98
C ASP A 90 -2.92 -12.94 0.08
N CYS A 91 -3.25 -13.56 1.21
CA CYS A 91 -2.35 -13.68 2.35
C CYS A 91 -1.04 -14.40 2.01
N GLU A 92 -1.05 -15.34 1.04
CA GLU A 92 0.18 -16.07 0.63
C GLU A 92 1.20 -15.18 -0.08
N LYS A 93 0.78 -14.00 -0.53
CA LYS A 93 1.61 -13.05 -1.27
C LYS A 93 1.88 -11.77 -0.50
N LEU A 94 1.52 -11.73 0.78
CA LEU A 94 1.89 -10.59 1.63
C LEU A 94 3.41 -10.60 1.84
N PRO A 95 4.04 -9.41 1.89
CA PRO A 95 5.46 -9.29 2.19
C PRO A 95 5.85 -10.08 3.44
N ALA A 96 6.96 -10.81 3.36
CA ALA A 96 7.38 -11.73 4.41
C ALA A 96 7.70 -11.03 5.74
N GLN A 97 8.09 -9.75 5.71
CA GLN A 97 8.37 -8.95 6.91
C GLN A 97 7.16 -8.15 7.42
N LEU A 98 5.99 -8.27 6.80
CA LEU A 98 4.80 -7.48 7.17
C LEU A 98 4.31 -7.83 8.57
N ARG A 99 4.48 -6.89 9.51
CA ARG A 99 4.05 -6.99 10.91
C ARG A 99 2.66 -6.42 11.11
N GLU A 100 2.34 -5.33 10.43
CA GLU A 100 1.08 -4.61 10.59
C GLU A 100 0.46 -4.27 9.23
N LEU A 101 -0.80 -4.69 9.03
CA LEU A 101 -1.61 -4.30 7.89
C LEU A 101 -2.93 -3.70 8.40
N ILE A 102 -3.14 -2.41 8.15
CA ILE A 102 -4.41 -1.72 8.42
C ILE A 102 -5.00 -1.25 7.09
N ALA A 103 -5.92 -2.01 6.56
CA ALA A 103 -6.59 -1.79 5.28
C ALA A 103 -8.12 -1.86 5.39
N SER A 104 -8.69 -1.62 6.58
CA SER A 104 -10.13 -1.58 6.80
C SER A 104 -10.83 -0.46 6.03
N ASN A 105 -12.14 -0.61 5.84
CA ASN A 105 -12.99 0.33 5.10
C ASN A 105 -12.49 0.56 3.66
N ASN A 106 -11.98 -0.50 3.04
CA ASN A 106 -11.66 -0.59 1.62
C ASN A 106 -12.61 -1.58 0.93
N ARG A 107 -12.40 -1.80 -0.38
CA ARG A 107 -13.13 -2.78 -1.19
C ARG A 107 -12.23 -3.94 -1.58
N LEU A 108 -11.36 -4.34 -0.66
CA LEU A 108 -10.53 -5.50 -0.86
C LEU A 108 -11.41 -6.74 -0.86
N THR A 109 -11.13 -7.64 -1.79
CA THR A 109 -11.77 -8.95 -1.88
C THR A 109 -10.71 -10.02 -1.73
N GLY A 110 -11.10 -11.26 -1.47
CA GLY A 110 -10.13 -12.34 -1.29
C GLY A 110 -10.60 -13.31 -0.23
N THR A 111 -9.75 -14.30 0.04
CA THR A 111 -9.99 -15.27 1.10
C THR A 111 -8.86 -15.15 2.11
N LEU A 112 -9.20 -14.82 3.36
CA LEU A 112 -8.25 -14.81 4.45
C LEU A 112 -8.03 -16.24 4.94
N ARG A 113 -6.81 -16.75 4.77
CA ARG A 113 -6.33 -17.97 5.41
C ARG A 113 -5.29 -17.57 6.44
N LEU A 114 -5.62 -17.74 7.72
CA LEU A 114 -4.75 -17.32 8.82
C LEU A 114 -3.41 -18.05 8.80
N GLU A 115 -3.39 -19.28 8.28
CA GLU A 115 -2.19 -20.11 8.15
C GLU A 115 -1.19 -19.57 7.12
N CYS A 116 -1.64 -18.68 6.23
CA CYS A 116 -0.83 -18.09 5.17
C CYS A 116 -0.32 -16.69 5.54
N LEU A 117 -0.69 -16.14 6.70
CA LEU A 117 -0.18 -14.83 7.13
C LEU A 117 1.33 -14.91 7.44
N PRO A 118 2.08 -13.83 7.21
CA PRO A 118 3.49 -13.77 7.62
C PRO A 118 3.66 -14.11 9.12
N ASN A 119 4.65 -14.95 9.45
CA ASN A 119 4.88 -15.39 10.83
C ASN A 119 5.18 -14.24 11.81
N VAL A 120 5.64 -13.10 11.29
CA VAL A 120 5.96 -11.90 12.07
C VAL A 120 4.75 -10.98 12.25
N MET A 121 3.60 -11.31 11.69
CA MET A 121 2.39 -10.50 11.74
C MET A 121 1.86 -10.41 13.17
N THR A 122 1.69 -9.17 13.63
CA THR A 122 1.19 -8.85 14.97
C THR A 122 -0.17 -8.15 14.93
N PHE A 123 -0.47 -7.46 13.83
CA PHE A 123 -1.76 -6.79 13.64
C PHE A 123 -2.24 -6.92 12.19
N PHE A 124 -3.50 -7.27 12.02
CA PHE A 124 -4.16 -7.40 10.72
C PHE A 124 -5.59 -6.91 10.82
N ASP A 125 -5.92 -5.87 10.07
CA ASP A 125 -7.28 -5.38 9.88
C ASP A 125 -7.53 -5.10 8.40
N ALA A 126 -8.43 -5.87 7.80
CA ALA A 126 -8.90 -5.66 6.43
C ALA A 126 -10.43 -5.74 6.36
N ALA A 127 -11.12 -5.38 7.46
CA ALA A 127 -12.58 -5.40 7.51
C ALA A 127 -13.16 -4.39 6.50
N GLY A 128 -14.06 -4.86 5.62
CA GLY A 128 -14.72 -4.04 4.59
C GLY A 128 -16.11 -3.56 4.97
#